data_AF-A0A821M211-F1
#
_entry.id   AF-A0A821M211-F1
#
_cell.length_a   1.000
_cell.length_b   1.000
_cell.length_c   1.000
_cell.angle_alpha   90.00
_cell.angle_beta   90.00
_cell.angle_gamma   90.00
#
_symmetry.space_group_name_H-M   'P 1'
#
loop_
_entity.id
_entity.type
_entity.pdbx_description
1 polymer ?
#
loop_
_entity_poly.entity_id
_entity_poly.type
_entity_poly.pdbx_seq_one_letter_code
_entity_poly.pdbx_strand_id
1 'polypeptide(L)' 'MKIANGIENAAVILVFPSSSLQMSKTGSKLLNYADQTKTPLLSINIYEDFQPK' A
#
# COMPACT_ATOMS: atom_id res chain seq x y z
N MET A 1 6.35 12.13 -12.40
CA MET A 1 7.18 11.63 -11.29
C MET A 1 6.67 12.10 -9.91
N LYS A 2 5.44 11.80 -9.51
CA LYS A 2 4.94 12.14 -8.15
C LYS A 2 4.85 10.93 -7.22
N ILE A 3 4.63 9.74 -7.80
CA ILE A 3 4.38 8.50 -7.05
C ILE A 3 5.69 7.88 -6.52
N ALA A 4 6.74 7.85 -7.34
CA ALA A 4 8.05 7.31 -6.93
C ALA A 4 8.64 8.08 -5.74
N ASN A 5 8.63 9.42 -5.79
CA ASN A 5 9.02 10.27 -4.65
C ASN A 5 8.21 9.98 -3.38
N GLY A 6 6.93 9.65 -3.51
CA GLY A 6 6.09 9.29 -2.38
C GLY A 6 6.55 8.01 -1.69
N ILE A 7 6.99 7.00 -2.45
CA ILE A 7 7.52 5.74 -1.91
C ILE A 7 8.91 5.92 -1.32
N GLU A 8 9.81 6.61 -2.02
CA GLU A 8 11.21 6.78 -1.60
C GLU A 8 11.36 7.53 -0.28
N ASN A 9 10.45 8.48 -0.02
CA ASN A 9 10.47 9.27 1.21
C ASN A 9 9.52 8.70 2.29
N ALA A 10 8.84 7.58 2.02
CA ALA A 10 7.98 6.94 2.99
C ALA A 10 8.82 6.07 3.95
N ALA A 11 8.62 6.28 5.25
CA ALA A 11 9.19 5.39 6.28
C ALA A 11 8.50 4.01 6.27
N VAL A 12 7.22 3.96 5.92
CA VAL A 12 6.41 2.75 5.82
C VAL A 12 5.26 2.97 4.84
N ILE A 13 4.86 1.92 4.13
CA ILE A 13 3.70 1.90 3.26
C ILE A 13 2.63 0.99 3.88
N LEU A 14 1.45 1.56 4.09
CA LEU A 14 0.29 0.81 4.57
C LEU A 14 -0.50 0.29 3.36
N VAL A 15 -0.70 -1.02 3.32
CA VAL A 15 -1.44 -1.70 2.25
C VAL A 15 -2.77 -2.14 2.83
N PHE A 16 -3.87 -1.70 2.23
CA PHE A 16 -5.22 -2.12 2.59
C PHE A 16 -5.70 -3.13 1.54
N PRO A 17 -5.62 -4.46 1.80
CA PRO A 17 -6.00 -5.45 0.82
C PRO A 17 -7.48 -5.30 0.45
N SER A 18 -7.74 -5.17 -0.84
CA SER A 18 -9.09 -5.12 -1.40
C SER A 18 -9.08 -5.72 -2.80
N SER A 19 -10.23 -6.19 -3.27
CA SER A 19 -10.39 -6.68 -4.65
C SER A 19 -10.00 -5.61 -5.68
N SER A 20 -10.38 -4.35 -5.42
CA SER A 20 -10.00 -3.20 -6.25
C SER A 20 -8.49 -3.00 -6.34
N LEU A 21 -7.76 -3.19 -5.23
CA LEU A 21 -6.30 -3.09 -5.22
C LEU A 21 -5.64 -4.23 -6.01
N GLN A 22 -6.14 -5.46 -5.87
CA GLN A 22 -5.61 -6.63 -6.59
C GLN A 22 -5.74 -6.49 -8.11
N MET A 23 -6.82 -5.87 -8.59
CA MET A 23 -7.05 -5.63 -10.01
C MET A 23 -6.34 -4.36 -10.55
N SER A 24 -5.74 -3.55 -9.68
CA SER A 24 -5.18 -2.26 -10.04
C SER A 24 -3.76 -2.39 -10.62
N LYS A 25 -3.60 -2.08 -11.92
CA LYS A 25 -2.28 -1.98 -12.57
C LYS A 25 -1.37 -0.96 -11.87
N THR A 26 -1.93 0.13 -11.36
CA THR A 26 -1.18 1.15 -10.61
C THR A 26 -0.77 0.64 -9.24
N GLY A 27 -1.68 -0.08 -8.56
CA GLY A 27 -1.39 -0.74 -7.28
C GLY A 27 -0.24 -1.74 -7.41
N SER A 28 -0.25 -2.60 -8.43
CA SER A 28 0.85 -3.55 -8.68
C SER A 28 2.18 -2.84 -8.93
N LYS A 29 2.18 -1.74 -9.70
CA LYS A 29 3.41 -0.94 -9.94
C LYS A 29 3.96 -0.33 -8.66
N LEU A 30 3.09 0.19 -7.80
CA LEU A 30 3.46 0.76 -6.50
C LEU A 30 4.09 -0.29 -5.58
N LEU A 31 3.44 -1.46 -5.45
CA LEU A 31 3.92 -2.54 -4.60
C LEU A 31 5.27 -3.10 -5.09
N ASN A 32 5.42 -3.26 -6.40
CA ASN A 32 6.69 -3.68 -7.00
C ASN A 32 7.79 -2.64 -6.76
N TYR A 33 7.48 -1.35 -6.87
CA TYR A 33 8.47 -0.30 -6.62
C TYR A 33 8.89 -0.27 -5.15
N ALA A 34 7.94 -0.40 -4.22
CA ALA A 34 8.23 -0.50 -2.79
C ALA A 34 9.12 -1.70 -2.44
N ASP A 35 8.90 -2.85 -3.09
CA ASP A 35 9.77 -4.02 -2.92
C ASP A 35 11.19 -3.79 -3.46
N GLN A 36 11.32 -3.09 -4.60
CA GLN A 36 12.61 -2.71 -5.18
C GLN A 36 13.39 -1.75 -4.27
N THR A 37 12.72 -0.75 -3.72
CA THR A 37 13.32 0.24 -2.81
C THR A 37 13.50 -0.29 -1.38
N LYS A 38 13.07 -1.52 -1.11
CA LYS A 38 13.06 -2.13 0.23
C LYS A 38 12.32 -1.28 1.26
N THR A 39 11.31 -0.55 0.81
CA THR A 39 10.45 0.24 1.70
C THR A 39 9.55 -0.71 2.49
N PRO A 40 9.47 -0.60 3.83
CA PRO A 40 8.63 -1.47 4.65
C PRO A 40 7.16 -1.42 4.21
N LEU A 41 6.56 -2.60 4.01
CA LEU A 41 5.14 -2.77 3.65
C LEU A 41 4.40 -3.41 4.83
N LEU A 42 3.34 -2.75 5.31
CA LEU A 42 2.46 -3.28 6.36
C LEU A 42 1.06 -3.50 5.80
N SER A 43 0.61 -4.75 5.75
CA SER A 43 -0.75 -5.09 5.35
C SER A 43 -1.72 -4.88 6.52
N ILE A 44 -2.69 -4.00 6.34
CA ILE A 44 -3.75 -3.72 7.30
C ILE A 44 -5.03 -4.39 6.83
N ASN A 45 -5.41 -5.45 7.51
CA ASN A 45 -6.73 -6.06 7.34
C ASN A 45 -7.73 -5.24 8.15
N ILE A 46 -8.62 -4.51 7.45
CA ILE A 46 -9.75 -3.86 8.10
C ILE A 46 -10.82 -4.92 8.30
N TYR A 47 -11.04 -5.30 9.55
CA TYR A 47 -12.22 -6.06 9.96
C TYR A 47 -13.34 -5.04 10.17
N GLU A 48 -14.51 -5.25 9.56
CA GLU A 48 -15.65 -4.31 9.61
C GLU A 48 -16.22 -4.07 11.03
N ASP A 49 -15.66 -4.71 12.05
CA ASP A 49 -16.20 -4.74 13.41
C ASP A 49 -15.83 -3.54 14.30
N PHE A 50 -15.06 -2.55 13.82
CA PHE A 50 -14.89 -1.30 14.59
C PHE A 50 -16.10 -0.39 14.42
N GLN A 51 -17.18 -0.72 15.13
CA GLN A 51 -18.25 0.23 15.40
C GLN A 51 -17.89 1.05 16.65
N PRO A 52 -17.57 2.36 16.52
CA PRO A 52 -17.47 3.22 17.69
C PRO A 52 -18.85 3.28 18.36
N LYS A 53 -18.94 2.82 19.61
CA LYS A 53 -20.10 3.06 20.48
C LYS A 53 -20.16 4.53 20.88
#